data_AF-A0A964DA46-F1
#
_entry.id   AF-A0A964DA46-F1
#
_cell.length_a   1.000
_cell.length_b   1.000
_cell.length_c   1.000
_cell.angle_alpha   90.00
_cell.angle_beta   90.00
_cell.angle_gamma   90.00
#
_symmetry.space_group_name_H-M   'P 1'
#
loop_
_entity.id
_entity.type
_entity.pdbx_description
1 polymer ?
#
loop_
_entity_poly.entity_id
_entity_poly.type
_entity_poly.pdbx_seq_one_letter_code
_entity_poly.pdbx_strand_id
1 'polypeptide(L)'
;MSTTIDNFTKQLHDNLEAIEDRAKLLKESVQSATKNTEAELQSKLDGMKTNLEAKKQEFDRYRAKLQTQFEETESEVKSNVEEWKTSREVKKLEHRADKAEDYANTAILFAMATMEEAEAATLKAICTRLDATTAAGTTK
;
A
#
# COMPACT_ATOMS: atom_id res chain seq x y z
N MET A 1 26.57 -8.42 7.20
CA MET A 1 25.90 -7.43 6.33
C MET A 1 26.17 -6.05 6.91
N SER A 2 26.02 -4.98 6.13
CA SER A 2 26.11 -3.62 6.66
C SER A 2 24.87 -3.33 7.51
N THR A 3 25.01 -2.60 8.63
CA THR A 3 23.89 -2.19 9.49
C THR A 3 22.77 -1.49 8.71
N THR A 4 23.10 -0.78 7.63
CA THR A 4 22.12 -0.15 6.73
C THR A 4 21.22 -1.18 6.04
N ILE A 5 21.82 -2.23 5.47
CA ILE A 5 21.09 -3.30 4.77
C ILE A 5 20.21 -4.08 5.76
N ASP A 6 20.72 -4.33 6.96
CA ASP A 6 19.96 -5.02 8.01
C ASP A 6 18.73 -4.19 8.44
N ASN A 7 18.90 -2.88 8.61
CA ASN A 7 17.80 -1.98 8.94
C ASN A 7 16.76 -1.88 7.82
N PHE A 8 17.20 -1.73 6.57
CA PHE A 8 16.31 -1.72 5.40
C PHE A 8 15.51 -3.02 5.30
N THR A 9 16.18 -4.18 5.44
CA THR A 9 15.53 -5.49 5.36
C THR A 9 14.52 -5.69 6.48
N LYS A 10 14.84 -5.21 7.69
CA LYS A 10 13.90 -5.26 8.82
C LYS A 10 12.67 -4.39 8.56
N GLN A 11 12.84 -3.15 8.11
CA GLN A 11 11.73 -2.27 7.78
C GLN A 11 10.86 -2.87 6.66
N LEU A 12 11.50 -3.47 5.65
CA LEU A 12 10.82 -4.16 4.57
C LEU A 12 9.97 -5.33 5.10
N HIS A 13 10.53 -6.15 5.99
CA HIS A 13 9.82 -7.24 6.64
C HIS A 13 8.60 -6.73 7.40
N ASP A 14 8.77 -5.73 8.27
CA ASP A 14 7.68 -5.16 9.08
C ASP A 14 6.55 -4.62 8.19
N ASN A 15 6.88 -3.98 7.07
CA ASN A 15 5.90 -3.48 6.10
C ASN A 15 5.15 -4.61 5.38
N LEU A 16 5.83 -5.71 5.04
CA LEU A 16 5.21 -6.87 4.41
C LEU A 16 4.27 -7.59 5.37
N GLU A 17 4.64 -7.71 6.65
CA GLU A 17 3.78 -8.27 7.69
C GLU A 17 2.50 -7.44 7.86
N ALA A 18 2.62 -6.10 7.87
CA ALA A 18 1.46 -5.21 7.91
C ALA A 18 0.54 -5.35 6.67
N ILE A 19 1.10 -5.59 5.48
CA ILE A 19 0.34 -5.91 4.27
C ILE A 19 -0.39 -7.25 4.43
N GLU A 20 0.29 -8.28 4.94
CA GLU A 20 -0.33 -9.59 5.16
C GLU A 20 -1.53 -9.49 6.11
N ASP A 21 -1.37 -8.76 7.21
CA ASP A 21 -2.44 -8.54 8.18
C ASP A 21 -3.62 -7.78 7.57
N ARG A 22 -3.36 -6.79 6.71
CA ARG A 22 -4.42 -6.11 5.95
C ARG A 22 -5.15 -7.05 5.00
N ALA A 23 -4.45 -7.95 4.31
CA ALA A 23 -5.09 -8.95 3.46
C ALA A 23 -5.99 -9.89 4.26
N LYS A 24 -5.55 -10.31 5.46
CA LYS A 24 -6.36 -11.11 6.38
C LYS A 24 -7.61 -10.35 6.82
N LEU A 25 -7.47 -9.09 7.23
CA LEU A 25 -8.61 -8.24 7.61
C LEU A 25 -9.62 -8.08 6.46
N LEU A 26 -9.15 -7.82 5.24
CA LEU A 26 -10.02 -7.78 4.06
C LEU A 26 -10.78 -9.09 3.86
N LYS A 27 -10.10 -10.23 3.95
CA LYS A 27 -10.73 -11.54 3.84
C LYS A 27 -11.80 -11.75 4.92
N GLU A 28 -11.49 -11.40 6.17
CA GLU A 28 -12.44 -11.47 7.28
C GLU A 28 -13.63 -10.52 7.10
N SER A 29 -13.39 -9.31 6.59
CA SER A 29 -14.41 -8.32 6.23
C SER A 29 -15.39 -8.90 5.21
N VAL A 30 -14.90 -9.56 4.16
CA VAL A 30 -15.75 -10.24 3.18
C VAL A 30 -16.53 -11.40 3.78
N GLN A 31 -15.88 -12.23 4.60
CA GLN A 31 -16.53 -13.41 5.22
C GLN A 31 -17.62 -13.00 6.23
N SER A 32 -17.32 -12.02 7.07
CA SER A 32 -18.26 -11.51 8.09
C SER A 32 -19.43 -10.74 7.46
N ALA A 33 -19.26 -10.15 6.29
CA ALA A 33 -20.33 -9.42 5.64
C ALA A 33 -21.56 -10.26 5.27
N THR A 34 -21.41 -11.58 5.15
CA THR A 34 -22.55 -12.50 4.97
C THR A 34 -23.34 -12.75 6.26
N LYS A 35 -22.78 -12.39 7.42
CA LYS A 35 -23.32 -12.66 8.76
C LYS A 35 -23.75 -11.38 9.49
N ASN A 36 -23.15 -10.25 9.13
CA ASN A 36 -23.43 -8.96 9.74
C ASN A 36 -24.72 -8.36 9.19
N THR A 37 -25.36 -7.54 10.02
CA THR A 37 -26.49 -6.72 9.61
C THR A 37 -26.05 -5.58 8.69
N GLU A 38 -26.98 -5.03 7.92
CA GLU A 38 -26.74 -3.86 7.06
C GLU A 38 -26.18 -2.67 7.86
N ALA A 39 -26.73 -2.42 9.06
CA ALA A 39 -26.29 -1.34 9.94
C ALA A 39 -24.83 -1.53 10.42
N GLU A 40 -24.43 -2.76 10.75
CA GLU A 40 -23.05 -3.06 11.16
C GLU A 40 -22.06 -2.87 10.00
N LEU A 41 -22.45 -3.30 8.79
CA LEU A 41 -21.65 -3.11 7.59
C LEU A 41 -21.48 -1.64 7.23
N GLN A 42 -22.56 -0.86 7.34
CA GLN A 42 -22.54 0.57 7.10
C GLN A 42 -21.64 1.29 8.11
N SER A 43 -21.76 0.95 9.39
CA SER A 43 -20.89 1.49 10.45
C SER A 43 -19.41 1.20 10.19
N LYS A 44 -19.07 -0.05 9.82
CA LYS A 44 -17.70 -0.43 9.47
C LYS A 44 -17.20 0.34 8.25
N LEU A 45 -18.02 0.46 7.20
CA LEU A 45 -17.68 1.22 6.00
C LEU A 45 -17.41 2.70 6.32
N ASP A 46 -18.21 3.32 7.18
CA ASP A 46 -18.06 4.74 7.52
C ASP A 46 -16.81 4.99 8.38
N GLY A 47 -16.46 4.06 9.28
CA GLY A 47 -15.18 4.07 9.97
C GLY A 47 -13.99 3.99 9.00
N MET A 48 -14.06 3.11 8.00
CA MET A 48 -13.02 2.99 6.99
C MET A 48 -12.89 4.23 6.09
N LYS A 49 -14.01 4.83 5.66
CA LYS A 49 -13.99 6.08 4.89
C LYS A 49 -13.33 7.21 5.67
N THR A 50 -13.61 7.31 6.97
CA THR A 50 -13.01 8.33 7.84
C THR A 50 -11.49 8.16 7.91
N ASN A 51 -11.02 6.92 8.07
CA ASN A 51 -9.58 6.61 8.07
C ASN A 51 -8.93 6.91 6.71
N LEU A 52 -9.58 6.57 5.60
CA LEU A 52 -9.08 6.86 4.25
C LEU A 52 -9.00 8.35 3.97
N GLU A 53 -10.02 9.13 4.35
CA GLU A 53 -9.99 10.58 4.14
C GLU A 53 -8.87 11.24 4.96
N ALA A 54 -8.62 10.75 6.18
CA ALA A 54 -7.49 11.20 7.00
C ALA A 54 -6.13 10.91 6.35
N LYS A 55 -6.02 9.84 5.54
CA LYS A 55 -4.78 9.39 4.89
C LYS A 55 -4.66 9.81 3.42
N LYS A 56 -5.67 10.44 2.85
CA LYS A 56 -5.73 10.76 1.42
C LYS A 56 -4.55 11.58 0.92
N GLN A 57 -4.15 12.61 1.68
CA GLN A 57 -2.98 13.42 1.34
C GLN A 57 -1.68 12.60 1.35
N GLU A 58 -1.57 11.65 2.29
CA GLU A 58 -0.42 10.77 2.39
C GLU A 58 -0.35 9.81 1.20
N PHE A 59 -1.50 9.29 0.79
CA PHE A 59 -1.64 8.44 -0.39
C PHE A 59 -1.27 9.17 -1.69
N ASP A 60 -1.77 10.38 -1.89
CA ASP A 60 -1.43 11.21 -3.05
C ASP A 60 0.08 11.52 -3.08
N ARG A 61 0.67 11.77 -1.90
CA ARG A 61 2.12 11.95 -1.77
C ARG A 61 2.89 10.70 -2.18
N TYR A 62 2.48 9.51 -1.74
CA TYR A 62 3.14 8.26 -2.14
C TYR A 62 3.02 8.01 -3.65
N ARG A 63 1.84 8.24 -4.23
CA ARG A 63 1.62 8.09 -5.67
C ARG A 63 2.54 9.01 -6.47
N ALA A 64 2.57 10.31 -6.13
CA ALA A 64 3.41 11.28 -6.82
C ALA A 64 4.90 10.95 -6.66
N LYS A 65 5.33 10.61 -5.44
CA LYS A 65 6.72 10.23 -5.16
C LYS A 65 7.14 8.98 -5.96
N LEU A 66 6.27 7.97 -6.01
CA LEU A 66 6.53 6.72 -6.73
C LEU A 66 6.69 6.96 -8.23
N GLN A 67 5.87 7.86 -8.81
CA GLN A 67 6.01 8.24 -10.21
C GLN A 67 7.39 8.86 -10.48
N THR A 68 7.80 9.85 -9.67
CA THR A 68 9.12 10.48 -9.81
C THR A 68 10.25 9.47 -9.65
N GLN A 69 10.19 8.60 -8.65
CA GLN A 69 11.24 7.59 -8.41
C GLN A 69 11.31 6.54 -9.53
N PHE A 70 10.18 6.18 -10.14
CA PHE A 70 10.14 5.28 -11.29
C PHE A 70 10.88 5.90 -12.49
N GLU A 71 10.56 7.15 -12.82
CA GLU A 71 11.21 7.90 -13.89
C GLU A 71 12.72 8.07 -13.62
N GLU A 72 13.11 8.39 -12.37
CA GLU A 72 14.51 8.47 -11.97
C GLU A 72 15.24 7.14 -12.14
N THR A 73 14.59 6.01 -11.80
CA THR A 73 15.17 4.68 -11.95
C THR A 73 15.34 4.28 -13.41
N GLU A 74 14.36 4.58 -14.29
CA GLU A 74 14.49 4.33 -15.73
C GLU A 74 15.57 5.17 -16.39
N SER A 75 15.80 6.38 -15.89
CA SER A 75 16.87 7.28 -16.38
C SER A 75 18.28 6.85 -15.96
N GLU A 76 18.42 5.86 -15.07
CA GLU A 76 19.72 5.43 -14.58
C GLU A 76 20.54 4.72 -15.67
N VAL A 77 21.68 5.32 -16.01
CA VAL A 77 22.58 4.78 -17.03
C VAL A 77 23.57 3.80 -16.40
N LYS A 78 23.46 2.51 -16.77
CA LYS A 78 24.36 1.44 -16.31
C LYS A 78 25.86 1.73 -16.52
N SER A 79 26.21 2.43 -17.60
CA SER A 79 27.59 2.83 -17.89
C SER A 79 28.19 3.72 -16.79
N ASN A 80 27.39 4.61 -16.18
CA ASN A 80 27.85 5.50 -15.12
C ASN A 80 28.14 4.70 -13.84
N VAL A 81 27.37 3.65 -13.57
CA VAL A 81 27.53 2.81 -12.37
C VAL A 81 28.84 2.01 -12.41
N GLU A 82 29.21 1.44 -13.56
CA GLU A 82 30.47 0.70 -13.71
C GLU A 82 31.70 1.61 -13.61
N GLU A 83 31.60 2.84 -14.14
CA GLU A 83 32.62 3.87 -13.95
C GLU A 83 32.78 4.21 -12.46
N TRP A 84 31.67 4.44 -11.74
CA TRP A 84 31.71 4.76 -10.31
C TRP A 84 32.30 3.63 -9.48
N LYS A 85 32.03 2.36 -9.83
CA LYS A 85 32.66 1.20 -9.17
C LYS A 85 34.16 1.17 -9.41
N THR A 86 34.58 1.35 -10.66
CA THR A 86 36.01 1.31 -11.05
C THR A 86 36.80 2.43 -10.39
N SER A 87 36.22 3.65 -10.36
CA SER A 87 36.79 4.84 -9.74
C SER A 87 36.59 4.90 -8.23
N ARG A 88 35.93 3.92 -7.62
CA ARG A 88 35.62 3.85 -6.17
C ARG A 88 34.90 5.10 -5.66
N GLU A 89 33.93 5.58 -6.42
CA GLU A 89 33.08 6.72 -6.09
C GLU A 89 32.02 6.34 -5.04
N VAL A 90 32.47 5.98 -3.82
CA VAL A 90 31.63 5.39 -2.75
C VAL A 90 30.38 6.21 -2.47
N LYS A 91 30.50 7.54 -2.33
CA LYS A 91 29.35 8.42 -2.03
C LYS A 91 28.26 8.38 -3.10
N LYS A 92 28.63 8.23 -4.39
CA LYS A 92 27.65 8.12 -5.48
C LYS A 92 26.94 6.77 -5.43
N LEU A 93 27.67 5.71 -5.11
CA LEU A 93 27.12 4.37 -4.97
C LEU A 93 26.21 4.24 -3.73
N GLU A 94 26.55 4.90 -2.62
CA GLU A 94 25.71 4.99 -1.42
C GLU A 94 24.42 5.76 -1.71
N HIS A 95 24.51 6.96 -2.28
CA HIS A 95 23.32 7.74 -2.65
C HIS A 95 22.40 7.00 -3.61
N ARG A 96 22.97 6.23 -4.54
CA ARG A 96 22.21 5.34 -5.43
C ARG A 96 21.49 4.23 -4.65
N ALA A 97 22.16 3.60 -3.68
CA ALA A 97 21.56 2.59 -2.83
C ALA A 97 20.40 3.18 -2.03
N ASP A 98 20.59 4.35 -1.40
CA ASP A 98 19.56 5.05 -0.64
C ASP A 98 18.31 5.34 -1.48
N LYS A 99 18.50 5.79 -2.74
CA LYS A 99 17.38 5.99 -3.68
C LYS A 99 16.62 4.70 -3.98
N ALA A 100 17.33 3.59 -4.20
CA ALA A 100 16.72 2.30 -4.49
C ALA A 100 15.95 1.76 -3.28
N GLU A 101 16.50 1.91 -2.07
CA GLU A 101 15.85 1.53 -0.81
C GLU A 101 14.61 2.40 -0.54
N ASP A 102 14.69 3.72 -0.76
CA ASP A 102 13.56 4.65 -0.61
C ASP A 102 12.45 4.39 -1.64
N TYR A 103 12.80 3.98 -2.86
CA TYR A 103 11.83 3.54 -3.88
C TYR A 103 11.09 2.28 -3.43
N ALA A 104 11.82 1.25 -2.98
CA ALA A 104 11.22 0.02 -2.47
C ALA A 104 10.27 0.29 -1.29
N ASN A 105 10.69 1.13 -0.34
CA ASN A 105 9.85 1.54 0.78
C ASN A 105 8.58 2.28 0.34
N THR A 106 8.72 3.25 -0.59
CA THR A 106 7.58 4.03 -1.09
C THR A 106 6.58 3.14 -1.83
N ALA A 107 7.05 2.19 -2.64
CA ALA A 107 6.20 1.24 -3.36
C ALA A 107 5.35 0.38 -2.40
N ILE A 108 5.95 -0.05 -1.28
CA ILE A 108 5.27 -0.92 -0.31
C ILE A 108 4.31 -0.14 0.57
N LEU A 109 4.66 1.07 1.00
CA LEU A 109 3.72 1.96 1.70
C LEU A 109 2.52 2.29 0.80
N PHE A 110 2.75 2.50 -0.50
CA PHE A 110 1.67 2.67 -1.46
C PHE A 110 0.81 1.41 -1.59
N ALA A 111 1.41 0.22 -1.65
CA ALA A 111 0.66 -1.04 -1.65
C ALA A 111 -0.19 -1.21 -0.39
N MET A 112 0.36 -0.91 0.80
CA MET A 112 -0.37 -0.97 2.06
C MET A 112 -1.59 -0.02 2.06
N ALA A 113 -1.43 1.21 1.56
CA ALA A 113 -2.52 2.17 1.46
C ALA A 113 -3.60 1.74 0.44
N THR A 114 -3.20 1.22 -0.73
CA THR A 114 -4.15 0.69 -1.72
C THR A 114 -4.95 -0.50 -1.18
N MET A 115 -4.40 -1.30 -0.26
CA MET A 115 -5.14 -2.37 0.39
C MET A 115 -6.23 -1.87 1.35
N GLU A 116 -6.00 -0.76 2.08
CA GLU A 116 -7.05 -0.11 2.88
C GLU A 116 -8.20 0.37 1.98
N GLU A 117 -7.84 1.00 0.86
CA GLU A 117 -8.81 1.46 -0.14
C GLU A 117 -9.61 0.29 -0.72
N ALA A 118 -8.93 -0.81 -1.06
CA ALA A 118 -9.56 -2.02 -1.57
C ALA A 118 -10.55 -2.63 -0.57
N GLU A 119 -10.22 -2.63 0.73
CA GLU A 119 -11.13 -3.12 1.75
C GLU A 119 -12.39 -2.24 1.87
N ALA A 120 -12.24 -0.91 1.87
CA ALA A 120 -13.39 0.00 1.93
C ALA A 120 -14.26 -0.11 0.67
N ALA A 121 -13.63 -0.20 -0.50
CA ALA A 121 -14.34 -0.38 -1.77
C ALA A 121 -15.13 -1.70 -1.82
N THR A 122 -14.56 -2.77 -1.27
CA THR A 122 -15.22 -4.07 -1.18
C THR A 122 -16.43 -4.03 -0.26
N LEU A 123 -16.32 -3.46 0.93
CA LEU A 123 -17.46 -3.30 1.84
C LEU A 123 -18.55 -2.42 1.24
N LYS A 124 -18.17 -1.33 0.55
CA LYS A 124 -19.11 -0.47 -0.18
C LYS A 124 -19.87 -1.27 -1.23
N ALA A 125 -19.18 -2.09 -2.03
CA ALA A 125 -19.82 -2.93 -3.04
C ALA A 125 -20.84 -3.90 -2.43
N ILE A 126 -20.53 -4.50 -1.27
CA ILE A 126 -21.44 -5.38 -0.54
C ILE A 126 -22.68 -4.61 -0.05
N CYS A 127 -22.50 -3.46 0.60
CA CYS A 127 -23.62 -2.64 1.08
C CYS A 127 -24.54 -2.26 -0.08
N THR A 128 -23.98 -1.77 -1.20
CA THR A 128 -24.79 -1.39 -2.38
C THR A 128 -25.57 -2.57 -2.99
N ARG A 129 -25.08 -3.80 -2.84
CA ARG A 129 -25.80 -5.00 -3.28
C ARG A 129 -26.93 -5.36 -2.32
N LEU A 130 -26.73 -5.17 -1.02
CA LEU A 130 -27.77 -5.36 -0.01
C LEU A 130 -28.91 -4.36 -0.23
N ASP A 131 -28.61 -3.07 -0.43
CA ASP A 131 -29.60 -2.04 -0.74
C ASP A 131 -30.50 -2.45 -1.91
N ALA A 132 -29.89 -2.93 -3.00
CA ALA A 132 -30.59 -3.40 -4.19
C ALA A 132 -31.46 -4.64 -3.91
N THR A 133 -30.99 -5.56 -3.07
CA THR A 133 -31.71 -6.79 -2.71
C THR A 133 -32.91 -6.50 -1.80
N THR A 134 -32.73 -5.59 -0.84
CA THR A 134 -33.79 -5.09 0.04
C THR A 134 -34.87 -4.38 -0.77
N ALA A 135 -34.48 -3.51 -1.70
CA ALA A 135 -35.43 -2.81 -2.59
C ALA A 135 -36.22 -3.76 -3.51
N ALA A 136 -35.61 -4.87 -3.94
CA ALA A 136 -36.27 -5.87 -4.78
C ALA A 136 -37.28 -6.77 -4.02
N GLY A 137 -37.41 -6.63 -2.69
CA GLY A 137 -38.31 -7.44 -1.87
C GLY A 137 -37.91 -8.91 -1.75
N THR A 138 -36.72 -9.28 -2.22
CA THR A 138 -36.14 -10.63 -2.09
C THR A 138 -35.50 -10.83 -0.71
N THR A 139 -36.28 -10.68 0.35
CA THR A 139 -35.95 -11.23 1.67
C THR A 139 -36.59 -12.60 1.78
N LYS A 140 -35.79 -13.66 1.73
CA LYS A 140 -36.18 -14.96 2.27
C LYS A 140 -35.90 -14.97 3.77
#